data_AF-A0A6L5G4G3-F1
#
_entry.id   AF-A0A6L5G4G3-F1
#
_cell.length_a   1.000
_cell.length_b   1.000
_cell.length_c   1.000
_cell.angle_alpha   90.00
_cell.angle_beta   90.00
_cell.angle_gamma   90.00
#
_symmetry.space_group_name_H-M   'P 1'
#
loop_
_entity.id
_entity.type
_entity.pdbx_description
1 polymer ?
#
loop_
_entity_poly.entity_id
_entity_poly.type
_entity_poly.pdbx_seq_one_letter_code
_entity_poly.pdbx_strand_id
1 'polypeptide(L)'
;MYNYRSRDVKVTVGQVNNARFSMTSLTRRGYQPDEVHRFLELVADELASRDQREAALRTDAEKLKEALRSWQSQQNSQRLQSPVPATPTSTAVNLVSQAQQQAESYVNQAQHYSRQIIAQARSQASELMRQTQARAKEEADRAVAEYRRENEGRRDSAAEDRIRQLVRARSFLEAVEVAEEQLRLTRQELEHEVATPPRYAGAGAAGPPAGAAAAPSGAAAALVLPASTARRCPCCGTGRTGGRSGRCRPASRSPRR
;
A
#
# COMPACT_ATOMS: atom_id res chain seq x y z
N MET A 1 27.01 32.14 6.77
CA MET A 1 26.72 30.85 7.42
C MET A 1 25.65 31.12 8.48
N TYR A 2 24.36 30.96 8.15
CA TYR A 2 23.27 31.31 9.08
C TYR A 2 23.03 30.16 10.05
N ASN A 3 23.31 30.42 11.31
CA ASN A 3 23.23 29.46 12.41
C ASN A 3 21.76 29.33 12.84
N TYR A 4 21.05 28.34 12.31
CA TYR A 4 19.69 28.00 12.73
C TYR A 4 19.77 27.17 14.01
N ARG A 5 20.15 27.79 15.14
CA ARG A 5 19.96 27.18 16.46
C ARG A 5 18.48 27.30 16.80
N SER A 6 17.68 26.37 16.28
CA SER A 6 16.30 26.15 16.73
C SER A 6 16.33 25.81 18.22
N ARG A 7 16.17 26.84 19.07
CA ARG A 7 15.48 26.67 20.34
C ARG A 7 14.07 26.22 20.00
N ASP A 8 13.48 25.35 20.81
CA ASP A 8 12.09 24.88 20.78
C ASP A 8 11.05 26.01 20.82
N VAL A 9 11.05 26.89 19.83
CA VAL A 9 10.04 27.92 19.64
C VAL A 9 8.99 27.28 18.75
N LYS A 10 7.99 26.66 19.38
CA LYS A 10 6.79 26.24 18.68
C LYS A 10 6.07 27.50 18.17
N VAL A 11 5.88 27.59 16.85
CA VAL A 11 5.02 28.61 16.26
C VAL A 11 3.59 28.29 16.66
N THR A 12 2.85 29.27 17.18
CA THR A 12 1.44 29.09 17.57
C THR A 12 0.49 29.58 16.47
N VAL A 13 -0.76 29.10 16.47
CA VAL A 13 -1.80 29.53 15.52
C VAL A 13 -1.95 31.05 15.50
N GLY A 14 -1.94 31.67 16.69
CA GLY A 14 -2.00 33.12 16.82
C GLY A 14 -0.79 33.85 16.25
N GLN A 15 0.41 33.25 16.28
CA GLN A 15 1.60 33.83 15.66
C GLN A 15 1.54 33.77 14.13
N VAL A 16 0.99 32.69 13.56
CA VAL A 16 0.80 32.56 12.11
C VAL A 16 -0.23 33.57 11.61
N ASN A 17 -1.38 33.68 12.29
CA ASN A 17 -2.46 34.59 11.89
C ASN A 17 -2.06 36.07 11.96
N ASN A 18 -1.14 36.42 12.86
CA ASN A 18 -0.66 37.80 13.02
C ASN A 18 0.67 38.07 12.28
N ALA A 19 1.17 37.10 11.51
CA ALA A 19 2.42 37.26 10.78
C ALA A 19 2.25 38.34 9.70
N ARG A 20 3.10 39.38 9.77
CA ARG A 20 3.17 40.45 8.77
C ARG A 20 4.48 40.38 8.02
N PHE A 21 4.41 40.37 6.69
CA PHE A 21 5.57 40.38 5.81
C PHE A 21 5.71 41.75 5.13
N SER A 22 6.93 42.29 5.07
CA SER A 22 7.21 43.53 4.34
C SER A 22 7.15 43.31 2.84
N MET A 23 6.63 44.29 2.09
CA MET A 23 6.68 44.26 0.62
C MET A 23 8.12 44.28 0.12
N THR A 24 8.36 43.61 -1.01
CA THR A 24 9.69 43.57 -1.63
C THR A 24 10.02 44.92 -2.29
N SER A 25 11.29 45.33 -2.26
CA SER A 25 11.77 46.55 -2.93
C SER A 25 11.46 46.53 -4.44
N LEU A 26 11.20 47.71 -5.03
CA LEU A 26 10.73 47.93 -6.42
C LEU A 26 11.55 47.20 -7.51
N THR A 27 12.79 46.82 -7.23
CA THR A 27 13.70 46.14 -8.18
C THR A 27 13.72 44.61 -8.08
N ARG A 28 12.99 43.99 -7.13
CA ARG A 28 12.93 42.53 -6.95
C ARG A 28 11.49 42.03 -7.03
N ARG A 29 11.28 40.88 -7.68
CA ARG A 29 9.99 40.17 -7.66
C ARG A 29 9.75 39.58 -6.27
N GLY A 30 8.60 39.89 -5.67
CA GLY A 30 8.15 39.33 -4.40
C GLY A 30 7.08 38.25 -4.60
N TYR A 31 6.67 37.61 -3.49
CA TYR A 31 5.52 36.71 -3.48
C TYR A 31 4.20 37.48 -3.64
N GLN A 32 3.19 36.83 -4.21
CA GLN A 32 1.84 37.38 -4.30
C GLN A 32 1.18 37.39 -2.90
N PRO A 33 0.69 38.54 -2.40
CA PRO A 33 0.10 38.62 -1.06
C PRO A 33 -1.05 37.65 -0.84
N ASP A 34 -1.95 37.52 -1.82
CA ASP A 34 -3.14 36.67 -1.71
C ASP A 34 -2.81 35.18 -1.57
N GLU A 35 -1.78 34.72 -2.30
CA GLU A 35 -1.31 33.34 -2.21
C GLU A 35 -0.65 33.07 -0.85
N VAL A 36 0.11 34.04 -0.33
CA VAL A 36 0.72 33.95 1.00
C VAL A 36 -0.37 33.91 2.07
N HIS A 37 -1.40 34.74 1.99
CA HIS A 37 -2.51 34.74 2.95
C HIS A 37 -3.25 33.41 2.98
N ARG A 38 -3.62 32.87 1.80
CA ARG A 38 -4.25 31.55 1.70
C ARG A 38 -3.36 30.44 2.28
N PHE A 39 -2.05 30.51 2.06
CA PHE A 39 -1.12 29.55 2.64
C PHE A 39 -1.04 29.67 4.17
N LEU A 40 -1.02 30.89 4.72
CA LEU A 40 -1.01 31.10 6.18
C LEU A 40 -2.28 30.56 6.84
N GLU A 41 -3.45 30.73 6.21
CA GLU A 41 -4.71 30.15 6.68
C GLU A 41 -4.64 28.62 6.75
N LEU A 42 -4.17 27.98 5.67
CA LEU A 42 -3.97 26.53 5.64
C LEU A 42 -3.00 26.05 6.75
N VAL A 43 -1.90 26.79 6.96
CA VAL A 43 -0.92 26.47 8.00
C VAL A 43 -1.51 26.66 9.39
N ALA A 44 -2.31 27.70 9.60
CA ALA A 44 -3.00 27.96 10.86
C ALA A 44 -4.01 26.85 11.19
N ASP A 45 -4.79 26.40 10.20
CA ASP A 45 -5.74 25.31 10.35
C ASP A 45 -5.05 23.97 10.66
N GLU A 46 -3.99 23.62 9.94
CA GLU A 46 -3.22 22.40 10.20
C GLU A 46 -2.57 22.44 11.58
N LEU A 47 -2.06 23.60 12.01
CA LEU A 47 -1.48 23.77 13.33
C LEU A 47 -2.54 23.66 14.43
N ALA A 48 -3.73 24.22 14.24
CA ALA A 48 -4.85 24.07 15.16
C ALA A 48 -5.28 22.59 15.27
N SER A 49 -5.38 21.88 14.14
CA SER A 49 -5.65 20.45 14.09
C SER A 49 -4.58 19.62 14.84
N ARG A 50 -3.30 20.00 14.71
CA ARG A 50 -2.21 19.35 15.45
C ARG A 50 -2.30 19.61 16.95
N ASP A 51 -2.57 20.84 17.36
CA ASP A 51 -2.70 21.21 18.77
C ASP A 51 -3.89 20.47 19.41
N GLN A 52 -5.01 20.34 18.70
CA GLN A 52 -6.15 19.52 19.13
C GLN A 52 -5.78 18.05 19.29
N ARG A 53 -5.05 17.47 18.32
CA ARG A 53 -4.55 16.09 18.42
C ARG A 53 -3.57 15.93 19.58
N GLU A 54 -2.66 16.87 19.80
CA GLU A 54 -1.70 16.85 20.91
C GLU A 54 -2.44 16.95 22.27
N ALA A 55 -3.45 17.80 22.37
CA ALA A 55 -4.28 17.92 23.57
C ALA A 55 -5.05 16.62 23.86
N ALA A 56 -5.69 16.03 22.84
CA ALA A 56 -6.39 14.74 22.98
C ALA A 56 -5.43 13.63 23.44
N LEU A 57 -4.25 13.52 22.82
CA LEU A 57 -3.22 12.56 23.19
C LEU A 57 -2.74 12.75 24.64
N ARG A 58 -2.56 14.00 25.09
CA ARG A 58 -2.19 14.29 26.48
C ARG A 58 -3.29 13.88 27.44
N THR A 59 -4.55 14.16 27.13
CA THR A 59 -5.69 13.73 27.94
C THR A 59 -5.75 12.20 28.04
N ASP A 60 -5.53 11.49 26.95
CA ASP A 60 -5.53 10.02 26.95
C ASP A 60 -4.31 9.46 27.69
N ALA A 61 -3.15 10.09 27.59
CA ALA A 61 -1.98 9.73 28.38
C ALA A 61 -2.25 9.90 29.88
N GLU A 62 -2.92 10.96 30.32
CA GLU A 62 -3.30 11.13 31.73
C GLU A 62 -4.34 10.11 32.18
N LYS A 63 -5.34 9.79 31.35
CA LYS A 63 -6.29 8.70 31.65
C LYS A 63 -5.59 7.35 31.81
N LEU A 64 -4.63 7.04 30.93
CA LEU A 64 -3.85 5.81 31.01
C LEU A 64 -2.97 5.76 32.26
N LYS A 65 -2.32 6.87 32.62
CA LYS A 65 -1.56 6.97 33.87
C LYS A 65 -2.44 6.77 35.09
N GLU A 66 -3.65 7.33 35.11
CA GLU A 66 -4.59 7.17 36.21
C GLU A 66 -5.16 5.75 36.29
N ALA A 67 -5.49 5.14 35.16
CA ALA A 67 -5.88 3.73 35.08
C ALA A 67 -4.74 2.82 35.61
N LEU A 68 -3.49 3.12 35.27
CA LEU A 68 -2.34 2.37 35.77
C LEU A 68 -2.16 2.56 37.28
N ARG A 69 -2.25 3.80 37.77
CA ARG A 69 -2.11 4.13 39.20
C ARG A 69 -3.21 3.46 40.03
N SER A 70 -4.47 3.56 39.59
CA SER A 70 -5.61 2.92 40.26
C SER A 70 -5.47 1.40 40.25
N TRP A 71 -5.10 0.80 39.12
CA TRP A 71 -4.82 -0.63 39.05
C TRP A 71 -3.68 -1.05 39.99
N GLN A 72 -2.56 -0.35 40.00
CA GLN A 72 -1.44 -0.61 40.92
C GLN A 72 -1.85 -0.51 42.39
N SER A 73 -2.67 0.48 42.75
CA SER A 73 -3.19 0.61 44.11
C SER A 73 -4.10 -0.56 44.51
N GLN A 74 -5.00 -0.98 43.62
CA GLN A 74 -5.88 -2.14 43.83
C GLN A 74 -5.07 -3.44 43.96
N GLN A 75 -4.06 -3.63 43.12
CA GLN A 75 -3.14 -4.77 43.21
C GLN A 75 -2.38 -4.77 44.53
N ASN A 76 -1.87 -3.61 44.97
CA ASN A 76 -1.15 -3.52 46.24
C ASN A 76 -2.09 -3.84 47.41
N SER A 77 -3.30 -3.26 47.45
CA SER A 77 -4.31 -3.57 48.46
C SER A 77 -4.70 -5.05 48.47
N GLN A 78 -4.85 -5.68 47.31
CA GLN A 78 -5.10 -7.12 47.19
C GLN A 78 -3.91 -7.95 47.73
N ARG A 79 -2.67 -7.55 47.45
CA ARG A 79 -1.47 -8.22 48.00
C ARG A 79 -1.34 -8.06 49.52
N LEU A 80 -1.79 -6.94 50.08
CA LEU A 80 -1.82 -6.69 51.52
C LEU A 80 -2.93 -7.48 52.24
N GLN A 81 -4.06 -7.72 51.56
CA GLN A 81 -5.20 -8.48 52.11
C GLN A 81 -5.06 -9.99 51.93
N SER A 82 -4.33 -10.43 50.91
CA SER A 82 -4.10 -11.86 50.66
C SER A 82 -2.88 -12.34 51.46
N PRO A 83 -3.01 -13.31 52.38
CA PRO A 83 -1.85 -13.91 53.03
C PRO A 83 -0.99 -14.57 51.93
N VAL A 84 0.22 -14.07 51.72
CA VAL A 84 1.15 -14.65 50.73
C VAL A 84 1.80 -15.89 51.36
N PRO A 85 1.55 -17.11 50.87
CA PRO A 85 2.42 -18.23 51.21
C PRO A 85 3.81 -17.93 50.62
N ALA A 86 4.85 -17.98 51.48
CA ALA A 86 6.22 -17.56 51.16
C ALA A 86 6.94 -18.45 50.14
N THR A 87 6.25 -19.38 49.46
CA THR A 87 6.83 -20.29 48.49
C THR A 87 6.04 -20.22 47.17
N PRO A 88 6.73 -20.05 46.02
CA PRO A 88 6.08 -20.12 44.71
C PRO A 88 5.44 -21.50 44.61
N THR A 89 4.10 -21.54 44.63
CA THR A 89 3.36 -22.79 44.62
C THR A 89 3.62 -23.48 43.29
N SER A 90 3.83 -24.80 43.29
CA SER A 90 4.07 -25.60 42.07
C SER A 90 3.07 -25.28 40.94
N THR A 91 1.82 -24.99 41.28
CA THR A 91 0.77 -24.55 40.36
C THR A 91 1.07 -23.25 39.62
N ALA A 92 1.65 -22.25 40.29
CA ALA A 92 2.03 -20.98 39.67
C ALA A 92 3.21 -21.17 38.69
N VAL A 93 4.17 -22.01 39.06
CA VAL A 93 5.28 -22.38 38.18
C VAL A 93 4.75 -23.13 36.94
N ASN A 94 3.81 -24.06 37.12
CA ASN A 94 3.19 -24.79 36.00
C ASN A 94 2.42 -23.86 35.05
N LEU A 95 1.67 -22.88 35.57
CA LEU A 95 0.97 -21.90 34.75
C LEU A 95 1.94 -21.02 33.95
N VAL A 96 3.04 -20.58 34.59
CA VAL A 96 4.07 -19.80 33.91
C VAL A 96 4.75 -20.63 32.82
N SER A 97 5.11 -21.88 33.10
CA SER A 97 5.67 -22.79 32.09
C SER A 97 4.73 -23.01 30.92
N GLN A 98 3.42 -23.17 31.18
CA GLN A 98 2.41 -23.31 30.13
C GLN A 98 2.27 -22.03 29.29
N ALA A 99 2.23 -20.86 29.94
CA ALA A 99 2.14 -19.57 29.25
C ALA A 99 3.40 -19.29 28.43
N GLN A 100 4.60 -19.65 28.92
CA GLN A 100 5.86 -19.54 28.21
C GLN A 100 5.87 -20.42 26.96
N GLN A 101 5.49 -21.69 27.08
CA GLN A 101 5.36 -22.60 25.92
C GLN A 101 4.36 -22.07 24.89
N GLN A 102 3.25 -21.49 25.35
CA GLN A 102 2.26 -20.88 24.46
C GLN A 102 2.85 -19.66 23.73
N ALA A 103 3.54 -18.77 24.44
CA ALA A 103 4.19 -17.60 23.84
C ALA A 103 5.26 -18.03 22.81
N GLU A 104 6.08 -19.03 23.13
CA GLU A 104 7.06 -19.60 22.21
C GLU A 104 6.40 -20.16 20.94
N SER A 105 5.23 -20.81 21.07
CA SER A 105 4.48 -21.30 19.91
C SER A 105 4.00 -20.18 18.98
N TYR A 106 3.53 -19.05 19.52
CA TYR A 106 3.13 -17.90 18.73
C TYR A 106 4.31 -17.23 18.04
N VAL A 107 5.46 -17.13 18.71
CA VAL A 107 6.69 -16.61 18.09
C VAL A 107 7.12 -17.49 16.92
N ASN A 108 7.10 -18.82 17.09
CA ASN A 108 7.42 -19.76 16.02
C ASN A 108 6.47 -19.64 14.82
N GLN A 109 5.16 -19.53 15.07
CA GLN A 109 4.15 -19.34 14.04
C GLN A 109 4.34 -18.01 13.29
N ALA A 110 4.54 -16.91 14.03
CA ALA A 110 4.77 -15.59 13.45
C ALA A 110 6.05 -15.56 12.59
N GLN A 111 7.13 -16.19 13.06
CA GLN A 111 8.36 -16.33 12.29
C GLN A 111 8.15 -17.15 11.03
N HIS A 112 7.41 -18.27 11.10
CA HIS A 112 7.12 -19.10 9.93
C HIS A 112 6.30 -18.33 8.89
N TYR A 113 5.21 -17.69 9.32
CA TYR A 113 4.35 -16.89 8.46
C TYR A 113 5.10 -15.72 7.80
N SER A 114 5.96 -15.03 8.57
CA SER A 114 6.81 -13.95 8.03
C SER A 114 7.74 -14.44 6.92
N ARG A 115 8.39 -15.60 7.12
CA ARG A 115 9.25 -16.20 6.09
C ARG A 115 8.44 -16.59 4.85
N GLN A 116 7.22 -17.11 5.04
CA GLN A 116 6.32 -17.45 3.94
C GLN A 116 5.91 -16.23 3.12
N ILE A 117 5.47 -15.13 3.76
CA ILE A 117 5.11 -13.89 3.06
C ILE A 117 6.31 -13.36 2.26
N ILE A 118 7.51 -13.32 2.86
CA ILE A 118 8.70 -12.83 2.16
C ILE A 118 9.02 -13.71 0.95
N ALA A 119 8.91 -15.03 1.08
CA ALA A 119 9.14 -15.96 -0.03
C ALA A 119 8.10 -15.77 -1.15
N GLN A 120 6.84 -15.61 -0.80
CA GLN A 120 5.75 -15.37 -1.75
C GLN A 120 5.90 -14.00 -2.45
N ALA A 121 6.20 -12.94 -1.71
CA ALA A 121 6.42 -11.61 -2.29
C ALA A 121 7.59 -11.62 -3.28
N ARG A 122 8.68 -12.35 -2.96
CA ARG A 122 9.83 -12.51 -3.85
C ARG A 122 9.48 -13.29 -5.12
N SER A 123 8.70 -14.37 -5.02
CA SER A 123 8.29 -15.14 -6.20
C SER A 123 7.32 -14.37 -7.09
N GLN A 124 6.41 -13.59 -6.48
CA GLN A 124 5.51 -12.71 -7.22
C GLN A 124 6.28 -11.59 -7.94
N ALA A 125 7.24 -10.95 -7.27
CA ALA A 125 8.07 -9.92 -7.88
C ALA A 125 8.92 -10.45 -9.04
N SER A 126 9.53 -11.64 -8.90
CA SER A 126 10.32 -12.23 -9.97
C SER A 126 9.46 -12.60 -11.18
N GLU A 127 8.25 -13.11 -10.95
CA GLU A 127 7.32 -13.45 -12.02
C GLU A 127 6.81 -12.19 -12.74
N LEU A 128 6.44 -11.13 -12.02
CA LEU A 128 6.03 -9.85 -12.61
C LEU A 128 7.13 -9.28 -13.51
N MET A 129 8.39 -9.28 -13.04
CA MET A 129 9.52 -8.80 -13.82
C MET A 129 9.76 -9.64 -15.07
N ARG A 130 9.66 -10.97 -14.96
CA ARG A 130 9.78 -11.89 -16.10
C ARG A 130 8.71 -11.63 -17.15
N GLN A 131 7.45 -11.46 -16.73
CA GLN A 131 6.34 -11.16 -17.63
C GLN A 131 6.51 -9.79 -18.30
N THR A 132 6.90 -8.77 -17.54
CA THR A 132 7.15 -7.41 -18.05
C THR A 132 8.24 -7.42 -19.09
N GLN A 133 9.36 -8.11 -18.83
CA GLN A 133 10.47 -8.21 -19.78
C GLN A 133 10.07 -8.91 -21.08
N ALA A 134 9.26 -9.96 -21.01
CA ALA A 134 8.75 -10.67 -22.19
C ALA A 134 7.84 -9.76 -23.05
N ARG A 135 6.88 -9.07 -22.42
CA ARG A 135 5.97 -8.14 -23.11
C ARG A 135 6.73 -6.96 -23.72
N ALA A 136 7.62 -6.34 -22.95
CA ALA A 136 8.45 -5.23 -23.39
C ALA A 136 9.30 -5.58 -24.62
N LYS A 137 9.83 -6.81 -24.68
CA LYS A 137 10.59 -7.29 -25.83
C LYS A 137 9.70 -7.41 -27.07
N GLU A 138 8.54 -8.05 -26.93
CA GLU A 138 7.61 -8.22 -28.04
C GLU A 138 7.12 -6.87 -28.57
N GLU A 139 6.79 -5.94 -27.69
CA GLU A 139 6.39 -4.58 -28.06
C GLU A 139 7.53 -3.80 -28.73
N ALA A 140 8.75 -3.92 -28.21
CA ALA A 140 9.92 -3.30 -28.81
C ALA A 140 10.18 -3.84 -30.23
N ASP A 141 10.06 -5.15 -30.43
CA ASP A 141 10.22 -5.78 -31.74
C ASP A 141 9.14 -5.31 -32.72
N ARG A 142 7.89 -5.16 -32.25
CA ARG A 142 6.79 -4.58 -33.03
C ARG A 142 7.06 -3.12 -33.41
N ALA A 143 7.49 -2.29 -32.47
CA ALA A 143 7.81 -0.88 -32.70
C ALA A 143 8.96 -0.69 -33.68
N VAL A 144 10.00 -1.51 -33.60
CA VAL A 144 11.10 -1.52 -34.58
C VAL A 144 10.60 -1.93 -35.97
N ALA A 145 9.73 -2.94 -36.06
CA ALA A 145 9.16 -3.35 -37.33
C ALA A 145 8.31 -2.24 -37.98
N GLU A 146 7.58 -1.47 -37.17
CA GLU A 146 6.83 -0.28 -37.61
C GLU A 146 7.76 0.82 -38.10
N TYR A 147 8.78 1.19 -37.32
CA TYR A 147 9.82 2.15 -37.73
C TYR A 147 10.47 1.76 -39.06
N ARG A 148 10.78 0.48 -39.26
CA ARG A 148 11.35 -0.02 -40.52
C ARG A 148 10.39 0.15 -41.70
N ARG A 149 9.07 -0.04 -41.50
CA ARG A 149 8.07 0.17 -42.56
C ARG A 149 7.96 1.63 -42.96
N GLU A 150 8.01 2.54 -41.99
CA GLU A 150 7.95 3.98 -42.22
C GLU A 150 9.20 4.51 -42.94
N ASN A 151 10.36 3.91 -42.69
CA ASN A 151 11.64 4.31 -43.29
C ASN A 151 12.00 3.52 -44.56
N GLU A 152 10.98 3.03 -45.30
CA GLU A 152 11.15 2.29 -46.56
C GLU A 152 12.11 1.09 -46.46
N GLY A 153 12.22 0.48 -45.28
CA GLY A 153 13.11 -0.65 -45.03
C GLY A 153 14.58 -0.29 -44.78
N ARG A 154 14.96 1.01 -44.75
CA ARG A 154 16.31 1.42 -44.33
C ARG A 154 16.55 1.03 -42.88
N ARG A 155 17.66 0.32 -42.62
CA ARG A 155 18.06 -0.10 -41.29
C ARG A 155 19.04 0.91 -40.69
N ASP A 156 18.63 1.53 -39.60
CA ASP A 156 19.51 2.33 -38.74
C ASP A 156 19.59 1.65 -37.37
N SER A 157 20.69 0.94 -37.11
CA SER A 157 20.87 0.20 -35.85
C SER A 157 20.79 1.12 -34.63
N ALA A 158 21.31 2.34 -34.73
CA ALA A 158 21.33 3.29 -33.61
C ALA A 158 19.94 3.84 -33.31
N ALA A 159 19.09 4.02 -34.32
CA ALA A 159 17.68 4.39 -34.13
C ALA A 159 16.87 3.21 -33.57
N GLU A 160 17.05 1.99 -34.11
CA GLU A 160 16.35 0.80 -33.63
C GLU A 160 16.69 0.48 -32.17
N ASP A 161 17.95 0.60 -31.76
CA ASP A 161 18.38 0.36 -30.38
C ASP A 161 17.77 1.38 -29.41
N ARG A 162 17.68 2.65 -29.80
CA ARG A 162 16.99 3.69 -29.02
C ARG A 162 15.49 3.38 -28.86
N ILE A 163 14.82 2.93 -29.92
CA ILE A 163 13.41 2.53 -29.85
C ILE A 163 13.22 1.36 -28.87
N ARG A 164 14.08 0.33 -28.94
CA ARG A 164 14.02 -0.81 -27.99
C ARG A 164 14.21 -0.36 -26.55
N GLN A 165 15.15 0.54 -26.29
CA GLN A 165 15.42 1.08 -24.96
C GLN A 165 14.22 1.87 -24.42
N LEU A 166 13.62 2.75 -25.23
CA LEU A 166 12.48 3.56 -24.82
C LEU A 166 11.24 2.72 -24.52
N VAL A 167 10.91 1.76 -25.39
CA VAL A 167 9.76 0.86 -25.17
C VAL A 167 9.97 0.05 -23.89
N ARG A 168 11.17 -0.50 -23.69
CA ARG A 168 11.49 -1.24 -22.47
C ARG A 168 11.38 -0.37 -21.22
N ALA A 169 11.91 0.85 -21.25
CA ALA A 169 11.82 1.78 -20.12
C ALA A 169 10.36 2.08 -19.77
N ARG A 170 9.51 2.31 -20.78
CA ARG A 170 8.07 2.53 -20.59
C ARG A 170 7.37 1.33 -19.96
N SER A 171 7.60 0.11 -20.47
CA SER A 171 6.98 -1.10 -19.90
C SER A 171 7.39 -1.34 -18.45
N PHE A 172 8.61 -0.96 -18.06
CA PHE A 172 9.04 -1.03 -16.66
C PHE A 172 8.33 -0.01 -15.77
N LEU A 173 8.14 1.23 -16.24
CA LEU A 173 7.40 2.25 -15.48
C LEU A 173 5.95 1.79 -15.23
N GLU A 174 5.29 1.24 -16.25
CA GLU A 174 3.93 0.68 -16.11
C GLU A 174 3.90 -0.50 -15.11
N ALA A 175 4.92 -1.36 -15.09
CA ALA A 175 5.00 -2.44 -14.12
C ALA A 175 5.20 -1.94 -12.67
N VAL A 176 5.92 -0.82 -12.48
CA VAL A 176 6.07 -0.19 -11.16
C VAL A 176 4.73 0.39 -10.71
N GLU A 177 3.99 1.08 -11.58
CA GLU A 177 2.65 1.60 -11.26
C GLU A 177 1.69 0.48 -10.83
N VAL A 178 1.69 -0.65 -11.55
CA VAL A 178 0.89 -1.83 -11.17
C VAL A 178 1.33 -2.37 -9.81
N ALA A 179 2.63 -2.48 -9.56
CA ALA A 179 3.14 -2.97 -8.28
C ALA A 179 2.76 -2.05 -7.12
N GLU A 180 2.86 -0.73 -7.29
CA GLU A 180 2.45 0.25 -6.27
C GLU A 180 0.98 0.13 -5.91
N GLU A 181 0.10 -0.06 -6.89
CA GLU A 181 -1.33 -0.27 -6.62
C GLU A 181 -1.57 -1.59 -5.87
N GLN A 182 -0.84 -2.67 -6.18
CA GLN A 182 -0.91 -3.91 -5.41
C GLN A 182 -0.46 -3.74 -3.96
N LEU A 183 0.63 -3.00 -3.72
CA LEU A 183 1.09 -2.67 -2.38
C LEU A 183 0.07 -1.81 -1.63
N ARG A 184 -0.57 -0.87 -2.32
CA ARG A 184 -1.61 -0.02 -1.74
C ARG A 184 -2.80 -0.85 -1.25
N LEU A 185 -3.26 -1.80 -2.07
CA LEU A 185 -4.38 -2.69 -1.74
C LEU A 185 -4.03 -3.63 -0.59
N THR A 186 -2.88 -4.30 -0.64
CA THR A 186 -2.43 -5.19 0.45
C THR A 186 -2.23 -4.42 1.77
N ARG A 187 -1.74 -3.18 1.71
CA ARG A 187 -1.65 -2.33 2.90
C ARG A 187 -3.03 -2.02 3.48
N GLN A 188 -4.01 -1.68 2.66
CA GLN A 188 -5.38 -1.40 3.12
C GLN A 188 -6.03 -2.63 3.77
N GLU A 189 -5.80 -3.82 3.21
CA GLU A 189 -6.29 -5.08 3.78
C GLU A 189 -5.67 -5.36 5.15
N LEU A 190 -4.35 -5.22 5.28
CA LEU A 190 -3.64 -5.36 6.56
C LEU A 190 -4.10 -4.33 7.59
N GLU A 191 -4.28 -3.07 7.19
CA GLU A 191 -4.80 -2.01 8.07
C GLU A 191 -6.22 -2.34 8.57
N HIS A 192 -7.06 -2.91 7.71
CA HIS A 192 -8.41 -3.35 8.09
C HIS A 192 -8.39 -4.53 9.09
N GLU A 193 -7.52 -5.51 8.89
CA GLU A 193 -7.34 -6.62 9.84
C GLU A 193 -6.80 -6.16 11.19
N VAL A 194 -5.86 -5.20 11.21
CA VAL A 194 -5.32 -4.63 12.46
C VAL A 194 -6.38 -3.77 13.17
N ALA A 195 -7.14 -2.97 12.43
CA ALA A 195 -8.21 -2.14 12.97
C ALA A 195 -9.41 -2.96 13.46
N THR A 196 -9.60 -4.16 12.91
CA THR A 196 -10.61 -5.13 13.31
C THR A 196 -9.92 -6.29 14.03
N PRO A 197 -9.38 -6.08 15.24
CA PRO A 197 -8.74 -7.16 15.96
C PRO A 197 -9.75 -8.31 16.10
N PRO A 198 -9.34 -9.57 15.91
CA PRO A 198 -10.23 -10.70 16.07
C PRO A 198 -10.88 -10.55 17.45
N ARG A 199 -12.21 -10.59 17.47
CA ARG A 199 -12.97 -10.62 18.72
C ARG A 199 -12.54 -11.88 19.46
N TYR A 200 -11.58 -11.74 20.37
CA TYR A 200 -11.39 -12.69 21.46
C TYR A 200 -12.64 -12.57 22.33
N ALA A 201 -13.69 -13.26 21.90
CA ALA A 201 -14.87 -13.51 22.71
C ALA A 201 -14.38 -14.25 23.96
N GLY A 202 -14.53 -13.60 25.11
CA GLY A 202 -14.25 -14.24 26.38
C GLY A 202 -15.14 -15.47 26.55
N ALA A 203 -14.52 -16.64 26.64
CA ALA A 203 -15.06 -17.81 27.30
C ALA A 203 -13.88 -18.73 27.64
N GLY A 204 -13.73 -19.06 28.92
CA GLY A 204 -12.69 -19.97 29.39
C GLY A 204 -12.80 -21.37 28.78
N ALA A 205 -11.69 -22.10 28.84
CA ALA A 205 -11.61 -23.56 28.70
C ALA A 205 -12.16 -24.15 27.39
N ALA A 206 -11.40 -24.00 26.31
CA ALA A 206 -11.20 -25.08 25.33
C ALA A 206 -9.93 -24.75 24.53
N GLY A 207 -9.01 -25.70 24.42
CA GLY A 207 -7.84 -25.57 23.57
C GLY A 207 -8.23 -25.20 22.12
N PRO A 208 -7.30 -24.63 21.33
CA PRO A 208 -7.58 -24.32 19.94
C PRO A 208 -8.11 -25.57 19.24
N PRO A 209 -9.21 -25.49 18.46
CA PRO A 209 -9.63 -26.62 17.67
C PRO A 209 -8.50 -26.98 16.72
N ALA A 210 -8.02 -28.22 16.83
CA ALA A 210 -7.31 -28.88 15.76
C ALA A 210 -8.19 -28.76 14.50
N GLY A 211 -7.70 -28.07 13.47
CA GLY A 211 -8.41 -27.90 12.21
C GLY A 211 -9.19 -26.60 12.07
N ALA A 212 -8.49 -25.46 12.07
CA ALA A 212 -8.95 -24.28 11.36
C ALA A 212 -7.74 -23.65 10.66
N ALA A 213 -7.36 -24.26 9.53
CA ALA A 213 -6.64 -23.58 8.48
C ALA A 213 -7.53 -22.44 7.93
N ALA A 214 -7.71 -21.38 8.72
CA ALA A 214 -8.08 -20.09 8.19
C ALA A 214 -6.79 -19.47 7.65
N ALA A 215 -6.37 -19.96 6.49
CA ALA A 215 -5.60 -19.13 5.58
C ALA A 215 -6.37 -17.82 5.42
N PRO A 216 -5.70 -16.65 5.32
CA PRO A 216 -6.35 -15.48 4.76
C PRO A 216 -6.76 -15.84 3.32
N SER A 217 -8.00 -16.31 3.18
CA SER A 217 -8.72 -16.40 1.92
C SER A 217 -9.04 -14.97 1.50
N GLY A 218 -8.01 -14.26 1.02
CA GLY A 218 -8.12 -12.82 0.75
C GLY A 218 -7.20 -12.28 -0.33
N ALA A 219 -6.10 -12.96 -0.73
CA ALA A 219 -5.24 -12.44 -1.79
C ALA A 219 -4.74 -13.49 -2.79
N ALA A 220 -5.52 -14.55 -2.99
CA ALA A 220 -5.54 -15.22 -4.29
C ALA A 220 -6.47 -14.43 -5.22
N ALA A 221 -6.14 -13.16 -5.47
CA ALA A 221 -6.54 -12.55 -6.72
C ALA A 221 -5.84 -13.37 -7.81
N ALA A 222 -6.53 -14.41 -8.28
CA ALA A 222 -6.29 -14.94 -9.60
C ALA A 222 -6.39 -13.74 -10.55
N LEU A 223 -5.24 -13.15 -10.89
CA LEU A 223 -5.08 -12.29 -12.04
C LEU A 223 -5.25 -13.19 -13.27
N VAL A 224 -6.48 -13.58 -13.53
CA VAL A 224 -6.95 -13.75 -14.90
C VAL A 224 -6.82 -12.36 -15.51
N LEU A 225 -5.80 -12.19 -16.35
CA LEU A 225 -5.74 -11.07 -17.27
C LEU A 225 -7.12 -10.89 -17.91
N PRO A 226 -7.75 -9.71 -17.89
CA PRO A 226 -8.76 -9.43 -18.89
C PRO A 226 -8.01 -9.40 -20.23
N ALA A 227 -8.24 -10.40 -21.07
CA ALA A 227 -7.98 -10.28 -22.49
C ALA A 227 -8.80 -9.07 -22.98
N SER A 228 -8.09 -7.99 -23.28
CA SER A 228 -8.62 -6.75 -23.84
C SER A 228 -9.66 -7.03 -24.91
N THR A 229 -10.93 -6.83 -24.57
CA THR A 229 -12.04 -6.84 -25.52
C THR A 229 -11.92 -5.66 -26.47
N ALA A 230 -11.68 -6.00 -27.74
CA ALA A 230 -12.25 -5.37 -28.92
C ALA A 230 -12.10 -3.84 -29.07
N ARG A 231 -11.13 -3.44 -29.90
CA ARG A 231 -11.41 -2.39 -30.89
C ARG A 231 -12.55 -2.90 -31.79
N ARG A 232 -13.74 -2.31 -31.62
CA ARG A 232 -14.85 -2.46 -32.55
C ARG A 232 -14.41 -1.95 -33.93
N CYS A 233 -14.42 -2.85 -34.89
CA CYS A 233 -14.46 -2.53 -36.30
C CYS A 233 -15.91 -2.14 -36.65
N PRO A 234 -16.18 -0.99 -37.30
CA PRO A 234 -17.54 -0.44 -37.44
C PRO A 234 -18.33 -1.07 -38.60
N CYS A 235 -18.22 -2.39 -38.82
CA CYS A 235 -18.71 -3.01 -40.06
C CYS A 235 -19.37 -4.38 -39.90
N CYS A 236 -20.00 -4.74 -38.79
CA CYS A 236 -20.78 -5.99 -38.73
C CYS A 236 -21.97 -5.84 -37.77
N GLY A 237 -23.13 -5.52 -38.34
CA GLY A 237 -24.41 -5.60 -37.66
C GLY A 237 -24.86 -7.06 -37.51
N THR A 238 -25.33 -7.36 -36.29
CA THR A 238 -26.41 -8.28 -35.93
C THR A 238 -26.53 -9.63 -36.67
N GLY A 239 -26.36 -10.72 -35.91
CA GLY A 239 -27.38 -11.77 -35.89
C GLY A 239 -26.93 -13.19 -36.25
N ARG A 240 -27.09 -14.06 -35.24
CA ARG A 240 -27.50 -15.47 -35.31
C ARG A 240 -26.43 -16.56 -35.41
N THR A 241 -26.62 -17.48 -34.48
CA THR A 241 -25.96 -18.75 -34.17
C THR A 241 -25.99 -19.76 -35.31
N GLY A 242 -24.91 -20.50 -35.51
CA GLY A 242 -24.91 -21.73 -36.31
C GLY A 242 -23.55 -22.00 -36.97
N GLY A 243 -22.95 -23.14 -36.64
CA GLY A 243 -21.60 -23.50 -37.06
C GLY A 243 -21.40 -23.88 -38.53
N ARG A 244 -20.15 -24.29 -38.78
CA ARG A 244 -19.50 -24.79 -40.02
C ARG A 244 -18.75 -23.75 -40.87
N SER A 245 -17.44 -23.98 -40.85
CA SER A 245 -16.43 -23.71 -41.88
C SER A 245 -16.94 -23.41 -43.29
N GLY A 246 -16.68 -22.20 -43.76
CA GLY A 246 -16.83 -21.82 -45.16
C GLY A 246 -15.85 -20.71 -45.52
N ARG A 247 -14.87 -21.02 -46.38
CA ARG A 247 -13.91 -20.06 -46.95
C ARG A 247 -14.66 -19.04 -47.80
N CYS A 248 -14.43 -17.75 -47.57
CA CYS A 248 -14.91 -16.69 -48.45
C CYS A 248 -13.93 -16.48 -49.62
N ARG A 249 -14.42 -16.69 -50.85
CA ARG A 249 -13.79 -16.29 -52.13
C ARG A 249 -14.07 -14.81 -52.40
N PRO A 250 -13.18 -14.05 -53.07
CA PRO A 250 -13.49 -12.69 -53.51
C PRO A 250 -14.33 -12.67 -54.79
N ALA A 251 -15.31 -11.79 -54.85
CA ALA A 251 -16.22 -11.58 -55.96
C ALA A 251 -15.54 -10.81 -57.11
N SER A 252 -15.62 -11.35 -58.33
CA SER A 252 -15.22 -10.71 -59.58
C SER A 252 -16.26 -9.68 -60.04
N ARG A 253 -15.76 -8.49 -60.40
CA ARG A 253 -16.48 -7.41 -61.08
C ARG A 253 -17.00 -7.87 -62.45
N SER A 254 -18.22 -7.46 -62.80
CA SER A 254 -18.70 -7.36 -64.19
C SER A 254 -19.02 -5.89 -64.49
N PRO A 255 -18.70 -5.36 -65.68
CA PRO A 255 -19.03 -4.00 -66.08
C PRO A 255 -20.43 -3.94 -66.72
N ARG A 256 -21.10 -2.79 -66.59
CA ARG A 256 -22.26 -2.42 -67.41
C ARG A 256 -21.87 -1.25 -68.30
N ARG A 257 -22.18 -1.45 -69.59
CA ARG A 257 -22.26 -0.53 -70.73
C ARG A 257 -20.95 -0.02 -71.31
#